data_AF-G0APD0-F1
#
_entry.id   AF-G0APD0-F1
#
_cell.length_a   1.000
_cell.length_b   1.000
_cell.length_c   1.000
_cell.angle_alpha   90.00
_cell.angle_beta   90.00
_cell.angle_gamma   90.00
#
_symmetry.space_group_name_H-M   'P 1'
#
loop_
_entity.id
_entity.type
_entity.pdbx_description
1 polymer ?
#
loop_
_entity_poly.entity_id
_entity_poly.type
_entity_poly.pdbx_seq_one_letter_code
_entity_poly.pdbx_strand_id
1 'polypeptide(L)'
;MKNILLFVILLFFSCKEFNYSDLRRRSSKLLNTSDSAANKELKMSFVDSLNDDQKEALFFLEQVVLDSRPDKFNQIFNLNEEKIKEMLATVVKCLQAKRRAKMNLESSNDPNVANAKQQLLQVEKTYIDNVRQSFMTTKNIEEACNLVKNYDASASF
;
A
#
# COMPACT_ATOMS: atom_id res chain seq x y z
N MET A 1 -17.06 -6.68 -33.89
CA MET A 1 -17.19 -6.94 -32.44
C MET A 1 -15.82 -6.95 -31.75
N LYS A 2 -15.05 -5.84 -31.79
CA LYS A 2 -13.73 -5.72 -31.12
C LYS A 2 -13.67 -4.58 -30.08
N ASN A 3 -14.60 -3.63 -30.15
CA ASN A 3 -14.60 -2.45 -29.27
C ASN A 3 -15.24 -2.71 -27.89
N ILE A 4 -16.04 -3.77 -27.75
CA ILE A 4 -16.69 -4.12 -26.48
C ILE A 4 -15.67 -4.75 -25.50
N LEU A 5 -14.67 -5.48 -26.01
CA LEU A 5 -13.63 -6.10 -25.17
C LEU A 5 -12.69 -5.05 -24.54
N LEU A 6 -12.38 -3.98 -25.27
CA LEU A 6 -11.61 -2.84 -24.76
C LEU A 6 -12.38 -2.08 -23.66
N PHE A 7 -13.70 -1.98 -23.78
CA PHE A 7 -14.55 -1.35 -22.77
C PHE A 7 -14.60 -2.16 -21.47
N VAL A 8 -14.62 -3.49 -21.55
CA VAL A 8 -14.59 -4.37 -20.37
C VAL A 8 -13.23 -4.30 -19.65
N ILE A 9 -12.12 -4.21 -20.40
CA ILE A 9 -10.78 -4.03 -19.82
C ILE A 9 -10.64 -2.65 -19.16
N LEU A 10 -11.21 -1.59 -19.75
CA LEU A 10 -11.28 -0.26 -19.13
C LEU A 10 -12.18 -0.22 -17.89
N LEU A 11 -13.25 -1.01 -17.85
CA LEU A 11 -14.09 -1.15 -16.65
C LEU A 11 -13.37 -1.89 -15.50
N PHE A 12 -12.42 -2.78 -15.80
CA PHE A 12 -11.53 -3.34 -14.78
C PHE A 12 -10.50 -2.34 -14.22
N PHE A 13 -10.15 -1.28 -14.98
CA PHE A 13 -9.39 -0.15 -14.43
C PHE A 13 -10.19 0.67 -13.41
N SER A 14 -11.53 0.60 -13.44
CA SER A 14 -12.42 1.21 -12.44
C SER A 14 -12.79 0.27 -11.29
N CYS A 15 -12.84 -1.06 -11.53
CA CYS A 15 -13.37 -2.04 -10.57
C CYS A 15 -12.36 -2.66 -9.58
N LYS A 16 -11.16 -2.09 -9.44
CA LYS A 16 -10.40 -2.25 -8.19
C LYS A 16 -9.55 -1.02 -7.91
N GLU A 17 -10.13 0.17 -8.10
CA GLU A 17 -9.72 1.27 -7.25
C GLU A 17 -9.88 0.78 -5.81
N PHE A 18 -8.85 0.95 -4.99
CA PHE A 18 -9.00 0.90 -3.54
C PHE A 18 -10.24 1.74 -3.21
N ASN A 19 -11.37 1.11 -2.91
CA ASN A 19 -12.60 1.82 -2.58
C ASN A 19 -12.40 2.41 -1.19
N TYR A 20 -11.74 3.57 -1.13
CA TYR A 20 -11.30 4.26 0.09
C TYR A 20 -12.46 4.46 1.09
N SER A 21 -13.69 4.62 0.59
CA SER A 21 -14.91 4.77 1.37
C SER A 21 -15.33 3.51 2.13
N ASP A 22 -15.33 2.34 1.49
CA ASP A 22 -15.70 1.07 2.15
C ASP A 22 -14.64 0.61 3.16
N LEU A 23 -13.39 1.02 2.95
CA LEU A 23 -12.24 0.58 3.73
C LEU A 23 -12.01 1.43 5.00
N ARG A 24 -12.30 2.73 4.97
CA ARG A 24 -12.29 3.62 6.16
C ARG A 24 -13.26 3.14 7.26
N ARG A 25 -14.39 2.53 6.86
CA ARG A 25 -15.36 1.91 7.77
C ARG A 25 -14.84 0.64 8.43
N ARG A 26 -13.90 -0.08 7.80
CA ARG A 26 -13.35 -1.36 8.27
C ARG A 26 -12.14 -1.14 9.20
N SER A 27 -11.25 -0.21 8.86
CA SER A 27 -10.09 0.20 9.68
C SER A 27 -10.52 0.74 11.06
N SER A 28 -11.53 1.62 11.10
CA SER A 28 -12.11 2.13 12.36
C SER A 28 -12.75 1.03 13.23
N LYS A 29 -13.17 -0.09 12.64
CA LYS A 29 -13.72 -1.23 13.40
C LYS A 29 -12.62 -2.11 14.00
N LEU A 30 -11.44 -2.18 13.37
CA LEU A 30 -10.38 -3.11 13.74
C LEU A 30 -9.38 -2.53 14.76
N LEU A 31 -9.10 -1.22 14.70
CA LEU A 31 -8.43 -0.45 15.77
C LEU A 31 -9.17 -0.52 17.13
N ASN A 32 -10.40 -1.03 17.14
CA ASN A 32 -11.24 -1.21 18.33
C ASN A 32 -11.23 -2.64 18.88
N THR A 33 -10.50 -3.58 18.26
CA THR A 33 -10.56 -5.00 18.65
C THR A 33 -9.39 -5.37 19.57
N SER A 34 -9.70 -5.50 20.87
CA SER A 34 -8.94 -6.17 21.94
C SER A 34 -7.50 -5.73 22.27
N ASP A 35 -7.16 -4.45 22.11
CA ASP A 35 -5.95 -3.87 22.70
C ASP A 35 -6.28 -3.21 24.06
N SER A 36 -5.35 -3.29 25.02
CA SER A 36 -5.48 -2.53 26.27
C SER A 36 -5.59 -1.04 25.96
N ALA A 37 -6.33 -0.28 26.77
CA ALA A 37 -6.59 1.14 26.52
C ALA A 37 -5.30 1.95 26.26
N ALA A 38 -4.22 1.62 26.96
CA ALA A 38 -2.91 2.25 26.78
C ALA A 38 -2.25 1.93 25.42
N ASN A 39 -2.36 0.69 24.92
CA ASN A 39 -1.81 0.33 23.60
C ASN A 39 -2.57 1.02 22.47
N LYS A 40 -3.89 1.16 22.64
CA LYS A 40 -4.75 1.90 21.70
C LYS A 40 -4.39 3.39 21.65
N GLU A 41 -4.15 4.00 22.81
CA GLU A 41 -3.76 5.41 22.92
C GLU A 41 -2.39 5.68 22.28
N LEU A 42 -1.40 4.79 22.48
CA LEU A 42 -0.09 4.88 21.83
C LEU A 42 -0.16 4.72 20.31
N LYS A 43 -1.00 3.82 19.80
CA LYS A 43 -1.22 3.68 18.35
C LYS A 43 -1.85 4.93 17.75
N MET A 44 -2.83 5.53 18.43
CA MET A 44 -3.47 6.78 17.99
C MET A 44 -2.48 7.94 17.99
N SER A 45 -1.71 8.13 19.07
CA SER A 45 -0.74 9.22 19.14
C SER A 45 0.37 9.11 18.08
N PHE A 46 0.82 7.88 17.79
CA PHE A 46 1.75 7.65 16.69
C PHE A 46 1.13 8.00 15.34
N VAL A 47 -0.08 7.51 15.04
CA VAL A 47 -0.78 7.80 13.77
C VAL A 47 -1.01 9.30 13.60
N ASP A 48 -1.36 10.01 14.66
CA ASP A 48 -1.56 11.46 14.63
C ASP A 48 -0.27 12.23 14.32
N SER A 49 0.89 11.70 14.75
CA SER A 49 2.22 12.27 14.45
C SER A 49 2.65 12.14 12.98
N LEU A 50 1.97 11.32 12.19
CA LEU A 50 2.29 11.10 10.78
C LEU A 50 1.74 12.23 9.91
N ASN A 51 2.49 12.59 8.87
CA ASN A 51 1.98 13.47 7.82
C ASN A 51 0.99 12.71 6.90
N ASP A 52 0.29 13.43 6.02
CA ASP A 52 -0.76 12.84 5.18
C ASP A 52 -0.25 11.73 4.25
N ASP A 53 0.93 11.92 3.64
CA ASP A 53 1.57 10.91 2.79
C ASP A 53 1.91 9.64 3.60
N GLN A 54 2.45 9.80 4.81
CA GLN A 54 2.78 8.69 5.70
C GLN A 54 1.51 7.97 6.20
N LYS A 55 0.42 8.70 6.47
CA LYS A 55 -0.89 8.12 6.81
C LYS A 55 -1.42 7.28 5.67
N GLU A 56 -1.29 7.77 4.43
CA GLU A 56 -1.68 7.01 3.25
C GLU A 56 -0.81 5.76 3.05
N ALA A 57 0.51 5.86 3.26
CA ALA A 57 1.40 4.71 3.22
C ALA A 57 1.07 3.67 4.29
N LEU A 58 0.76 4.11 5.52
CA LEU A 58 0.34 3.23 6.60
C LEU A 58 -0.99 2.54 6.26
N PHE A 59 -1.93 3.29 5.69
CA PHE A 59 -3.19 2.74 5.22
C PHE A 59 -2.97 1.70 4.11
N PHE A 60 -2.08 1.95 3.14
CA PHE A 60 -1.71 0.97 2.13
C PHE A 60 -1.17 -0.32 2.77
N LEU A 61 -0.24 -0.22 3.73
CA LEU A 61 0.31 -1.38 4.43
C LEU A 61 -0.77 -2.14 5.21
N GLU A 62 -1.69 -1.43 5.87
CA GLU A 62 -2.85 -2.05 6.53
C GLU A 62 -3.59 -2.91 5.52
N GLN A 63 -3.93 -2.37 4.34
CA GLN A 63 -4.69 -3.13 3.36
C GLN A 63 -3.93 -4.34 2.80
N VAL A 64 -2.63 -4.22 2.57
CA VAL A 64 -1.83 -5.31 1.99
C VAL A 64 -1.59 -6.44 2.99
N VAL A 65 -1.37 -6.08 4.26
CA VAL A 65 -0.88 -7.01 5.29
C VAL A 65 -2.03 -7.53 6.16
N LEU A 66 -2.99 -6.68 6.53
CA LEU A 66 -4.02 -7.00 7.52
C LEU A 66 -4.88 -8.20 7.11
N ASP A 67 -5.21 -8.32 5.82
CA ASP A 67 -6.00 -9.45 5.30
C ASP A 67 -5.26 -10.79 5.38
N SER A 68 -3.92 -10.77 5.46
CA SER A 68 -3.08 -11.99 5.44
C SER A 68 -2.45 -12.33 6.80
N ARG A 69 -2.00 -11.32 7.54
CA ARG A 69 -1.20 -11.43 8.78
C ARG A 69 -1.55 -10.25 9.73
N PRO A 70 -2.76 -10.22 10.30
CA PRO A 70 -3.19 -9.12 11.16
C PRO A 70 -2.34 -8.99 12.43
N ASP A 71 -1.79 -10.11 12.93
CA ASP A 71 -0.84 -10.16 14.03
C ASP A 71 0.46 -9.42 13.69
N LYS A 72 0.98 -9.60 12.47
CA LYS A 72 2.20 -8.92 12.00
C LYS A 72 1.98 -7.44 11.80
N PHE A 73 0.85 -7.04 11.24
CA PHE A 73 0.52 -5.63 11.12
C PHE A 73 0.49 -4.93 12.48
N ASN A 74 -0.15 -5.55 13.48
CA ASN A 74 -0.18 -5.01 14.84
C ASN A 74 1.21 -4.94 15.49
N GLN A 75 2.10 -5.89 15.19
CA GLN A 75 3.49 -5.88 15.68
C GLN A 75 4.33 -4.71 15.13
N ILE A 76 3.93 -4.05 14.03
CA ILE A 76 4.65 -2.88 13.49
C ILE A 76 4.74 -1.80 14.56
N PHE A 77 3.66 -1.58 15.31
CA PHE A 77 3.58 -0.56 16.36
C PHE A 77 4.41 -0.88 17.60
N ASN A 78 5.00 -2.08 17.68
CA ASN A 78 5.96 -2.43 18.74
C ASN A 78 7.40 -2.01 18.37
N LEU A 79 7.63 -1.56 17.13
CA LEU A 79 8.91 -1.03 16.70
C LEU A 79 9.08 0.42 17.16
N ASN A 80 10.32 0.91 17.12
CA ASN A 80 10.57 2.32 17.37
C ASN A 80 9.92 3.19 16.27
N GLU A 81 9.50 4.38 16.66
CA GLU A 81 8.80 5.32 15.77
C GLU A 81 9.60 5.64 14.50
N GLU A 82 10.91 5.81 14.66
CA GLU A 82 11.85 6.16 13.59
C GLU A 82 11.90 5.07 12.50
N LYS A 83 12.01 3.78 12.87
CA LYS A 83 12.01 2.65 11.93
C LYS A 83 10.68 2.54 11.19
N ILE A 84 9.56 2.79 11.88
CA ILE A 84 8.25 2.79 11.23
C ILE A 84 8.21 3.94 10.20
N LYS A 85 8.65 5.15 10.57
CA LYS A 85 8.72 6.30 9.66
C LYS A 85 9.65 6.08 8.47
N GLU A 86 10.80 5.42 8.65
CA GLU A 86 11.70 5.04 7.55
C GLU A 86 11.04 4.08 6.55
N MET A 87 10.38 3.03 7.05
CA MET A 87 9.63 2.10 6.22
C MET A 87 8.51 2.83 5.46
N LEU A 88 7.73 3.67 6.16
CA LEU A 88 6.66 4.46 5.56
C LEU A 88 7.19 5.41 4.49
N ALA A 89 8.34 6.07 4.71
CA ALA A 89 8.95 6.94 3.72
C ALA A 89 9.29 6.21 2.42
N THR A 90 9.68 4.93 2.49
CA THR A 90 9.91 4.10 1.30
C THR A 90 8.61 3.79 0.58
N VAL A 91 7.57 3.39 1.32
CA VAL A 91 6.24 3.16 0.73
C VAL A 91 5.68 4.43 0.08
N VAL A 92 5.86 5.60 0.72
CA VAL A 92 5.48 6.91 0.14
C VAL A 92 6.17 7.12 -1.21
N LYS A 93 7.49 6.89 -1.31
CA LYS A 93 8.22 7.05 -2.57
C LYS A 93 7.66 6.14 -3.67
N CYS A 94 7.36 4.88 -3.36
CA CYS A 94 6.75 3.95 -4.32
C CYS A 94 5.35 4.41 -4.77
N LEU A 95 4.50 4.84 -3.83
CA LEU A 95 3.16 5.34 -4.15
C LEU A 95 3.21 6.61 -5.01
N GLN A 96 4.14 7.53 -4.72
CA GLN A 96 4.36 8.73 -5.52
C GLN A 96 4.89 8.40 -6.92
N ALA A 97 5.83 7.45 -7.05
CA ALA A 97 6.33 6.99 -8.34
C ALA A 97 5.20 6.40 -9.20
N LYS A 98 4.35 5.54 -8.61
CA LYS A 98 3.13 5.04 -9.26
C LYS A 98 2.22 6.16 -9.75
N ARG A 99 1.95 7.17 -8.93
CA ARG A 99 1.09 8.31 -9.33
C ARG A 99 1.69 9.08 -10.49
N ARG A 100 3.00 9.35 -10.47
CA ARG A 100 3.71 10.02 -11.58
C ARG A 100 3.63 9.20 -12.86
N ALA A 101 3.89 7.89 -12.79
CA ALA A 101 3.75 6.99 -13.93
C ALA A 101 2.32 7.03 -14.50
N LYS A 102 1.30 6.96 -13.63
CA LYS A 102 -0.12 7.06 -14.04
C LYS A 102 -0.43 8.39 -14.74
N MET A 103 -0.06 9.53 -14.16
CA MET A 103 -0.29 10.86 -14.75
C MET A 103 0.39 11.00 -16.12
N ASN A 104 1.63 10.49 -16.25
CA ASN A 104 2.36 10.52 -17.51
C ASN A 104 1.67 9.66 -18.59
N LEU A 105 1.14 8.49 -18.20
CA LEU A 105 0.40 7.62 -19.13
C LEU A 105 -1.00 8.14 -19.47
N GLU A 106 -1.63 8.92 -18.59
CA GLU A 106 -2.93 9.54 -18.86
C GLU A 106 -2.83 10.72 -19.83
N SER A 107 -1.71 11.45 -19.78
CA SER A 107 -1.43 12.59 -20.68
C SER A 107 -0.71 12.20 -21.97
N SER A 108 -0.32 10.93 -22.13
CA SER A 108 0.43 10.44 -23.28
C SER A 108 -0.45 10.18 -24.51
N ASN A 109 0.01 10.68 -25.66
CA ASN A 109 -0.55 10.36 -26.99
C ASN A 109 0.19 9.18 -27.67
N ASP A 110 1.05 8.46 -26.94
CA ASP A 110 1.82 7.34 -27.50
C ASP A 110 0.88 6.21 -27.96
N PRO A 111 1.02 5.68 -29.19
CA PRO A 111 0.20 4.59 -29.70
C PRO A 111 0.26 3.32 -28.84
N ASN A 112 1.32 3.12 -28.05
CA ASN A 112 1.51 1.98 -27.15
C ASN A 112 1.07 2.25 -25.70
N VAL A 113 0.44 3.39 -25.41
CA VAL A 113 0.02 3.78 -24.04
C VAL A 113 -0.84 2.71 -23.35
N ALA A 114 -1.65 1.97 -24.10
CA ALA A 114 -2.46 0.88 -23.55
C ALA A 114 -1.60 -0.26 -22.98
N ASN A 115 -0.53 -0.64 -23.69
CA ASN A 115 0.42 -1.65 -23.21
C ASN A 115 1.19 -1.16 -21.98
N ALA A 116 1.63 0.10 -21.98
CA ALA A 116 2.31 0.69 -20.84
C ALA A 116 1.41 0.77 -19.59
N LYS A 117 0.10 1.07 -19.76
CA LYS A 117 -0.89 1.02 -18.68
C LYS A 117 -1.04 -0.40 -18.12
N GLN A 118 -1.04 -1.42 -18.97
CA GLN A 118 -1.08 -2.81 -18.52
C GLN A 118 0.20 -3.22 -17.77
N GLN A 119 1.37 -2.78 -18.24
CA GLN A 119 2.64 -3.01 -17.54
C GLN A 119 2.64 -2.34 -16.16
N LEU A 120 2.14 -1.11 -16.05
CA LEU A 120 2.01 -0.42 -14.76
C LEU A 120 1.14 -1.20 -13.76
N LEU A 121 0.03 -1.80 -14.22
CA LEU A 121 -0.79 -2.68 -13.36
C LEU A 121 -0.04 -3.95 -12.92
N GLN A 122 0.75 -4.54 -13.81
CA GLN A 122 1.52 -5.74 -13.48
C GLN A 122 2.62 -5.45 -12.46
N VAL A 123 3.29 -4.30 -12.62
CA VAL A 123 4.28 -3.79 -11.67
C VAL A 123 3.62 -3.52 -10.32
N GLU A 124 2.45 -2.88 -10.29
CA GLU A 124 1.68 -2.66 -9.05
C GLU A 124 1.34 -3.96 -8.33
N LYS A 125 0.82 -4.95 -9.06
CA LYS A 125 0.48 -6.24 -8.49
C LYS A 125 1.71 -6.92 -7.89
N THR A 126 2.83 -6.87 -8.60
CA THR A 126 4.10 -7.45 -8.15
C THR A 126 4.60 -6.76 -6.88
N TYR A 127 4.51 -5.43 -6.80
CA TYR A 127 4.87 -4.68 -5.61
C TYR A 127 3.99 -5.05 -4.41
N ILE A 128 2.67 -5.12 -4.58
CA ILE A 128 1.73 -5.53 -3.54
C ILE A 128 2.05 -6.95 -3.04
N ASP A 129 2.29 -7.88 -3.95
CA ASP A 129 2.59 -9.26 -3.62
C ASP A 129 3.93 -9.38 -2.87
N ASN A 130 4.95 -8.61 -3.28
CA ASN A 130 6.24 -8.55 -2.59
C ASN A 130 6.11 -8.00 -1.16
N VAL A 131 5.40 -6.87 -0.98
CA VAL A 131 5.12 -6.30 0.34
C VAL A 131 4.42 -7.34 1.22
N ARG A 132 3.35 -7.97 0.72
CA ARG A 132 2.64 -9.02 1.46
C ARG A 132 3.58 -10.16 1.85
N GLN A 133 4.39 -10.63 0.91
CA GLN A 133 5.30 -11.75 1.12
C GLN A 133 6.36 -11.44 2.19
N SER A 134 6.83 -10.20 2.29
CA SER A 134 7.76 -9.77 3.33
C SER A 134 7.19 -9.97 4.74
N PHE A 135 5.92 -9.63 4.96
CA PHE A 135 5.26 -9.86 6.26
C PHE A 135 4.80 -11.32 6.47
N MET A 136 4.60 -12.09 5.40
CA MET A 136 4.24 -13.51 5.52
C MET A 136 5.44 -14.39 5.88
N THR A 137 6.58 -14.19 5.22
CA THR A 137 7.74 -15.11 5.28
C THR A 137 8.66 -14.88 6.45
N THR A 138 8.80 -13.62 6.88
CA THR A 138 9.70 -13.24 7.97
C THR A 138 9.16 -13.69 9.32
N LYS A 139 10.06 -14.18 10.17
CA LYS A 139 9.73 -14.53 11.56
C LYS A 139 9.64 -13.30 12.44
N ASN A 140 10.47 -12.30 12.15
CA ASN A 140 10.62 -11.05 12.89
C ASN A 140 9.92 -9.88 12.16
N ILE A 141 9.20 -9.04 12.90
CA ILE A 141 8.57 -7.85 12.32
C ILE A 141 9.58 -6.79 11.86
N GLU A 142 10.69 -6.63 12.57
CA GLU A 142 11.76 -5.71 12.18
C GLU A 142 12.40 -6.13 10.86
N GLU A 143 12.59 -7.43 10.64
CA GLU A 143 13.05 -7.98 9.37
C GLU A 143 12.06 -7.69 8.25
N ALA A 144 10.75 -7.90 8.48
CA ALA A 144 9.71 -7.57 7.52
C ALA A 144 9.75 -6.09 7.11
N CYS A 145 9.82 -5.19 8.09
CA CYS A 145 9.88 -3.75 7.87
C CYS A 145 11.17 -3.34 7.15
N ASN A 146 12.30 -3.98 7.46
CA ASN A 146 13.57 -3.73 6.76
C ASN A 146 13.52 -4.18 5.29
N LEU A 147 12.86 -5.30 4.97
CA LEU A 147 12.66 -5.71 3.58
C LEU A 147 11.87 -4.66 2.80
N VAL A 148 10.77 -4.16 3.37
CA VAL A 148 9.95 -3.12 2.74
C VAL A 148 10.70 -1.80 2.62
N LYS A 149 11.46 -1.41 3.65
CA LYS A 149 12.32 -0.22 3.63
C LYS A 149 13.38 -0.25 2.54
N ASN A 150 13.86 -1.43 2.18
CA ASN A 150 14.90 -1.61 1.17
C ASN A 150 14.34 -1.80 -0.24
N TYR A 151 13.03 -1.63 -0.45
CA TYR A 151 12.49 -1.61 -1.80
C TYR A 151 12.96 -0.37 -2.56
N ASP A 152 13.54 -0.62 -3.74
CA ASP A 152 13.92 0.42 -4.66
C ASP A 152 12.65 0.97 -5.34
N ALA A 153 12.31 2.21 -5.00
CA ALA A 153 11.16 2.89 -5.58
C ALA A 153 11.27 3.02 -7.11
N SER A 154 12.48 3.15 -7.66
CA SER A 154 12.72 3.25 -9.11
C SER A 154 12.61 1.91 -9.84
N ALA A 155 12.84 0.80 -9.13
CA ALA A 155 12.54 -0.54 -9.62
C ALA A 155 11.06 -0.93 -9.43
N SER A 156 10.34 -0.17 -8.60
CA SER A 156 8.97 -0.47 -8.20
C SER A 156 7.93 0.23 -9.06
N PHE A 157 8.22 1.37 -9.69
CA PHE A 157 7.36 2.12 -10.64
C PHE A 157 8.14 3.14 -11.45
#